data_AF-A0A1G8QA58-F1
#
_entry.id   AF-A0A1G8QA58-F1
#
_cell.length_a   1.000
_cell.length_b   1.000
_cell.length_c   1.000
_cell.angle_alpha   90.00
_cell.angle_beta   90.00
_cell.angle_gamma   90.00
#
_symmetry.space_group_name_H-M   'P 1'
#
loop_
_entity.id
_entity.type
_entity.pdbx_description
1 polymer ?
#
loop_
_entity_poly.entity_id
_entity_poly.type
_entity_poly.pdbx_seq_one_letter_code
_entity_poly.pdbx_strand_id
1 'polypeptide(L)'
;MPAISGAQLSPWQTVFWAVLLVTAVAATVLSLRRKQGQEPDAFFWNAFAGLVVIVPALLVPALLSPAVGLVLFCLAAATALAALFGERKVGELRRQQSMLASAAARHHAILKRWQLYELDPARQIDYPAMSDPRAPRTAELFRAMRQAESSRLMADGGYPAAVEQLAKALEDAEDAAGAAAQSPGVTLLHAPKPPE
;
A
#
# COMPACT_ATOMS: atom_id res chain seq x y z
N MET A 1 -55.90 -27.63 -19.57
CA MET A 1 -54.60 -27.27 -18.96
C MET A 1 -54.02 -26.12 -19.78
N PRO A 2 -54.28 -24.84 -19.44
CA PRO A 2 -53.81 -23.73 -20.25
C PRO A 2 -52.30 -23.59 -20.12
N ALA A 3 -51.65 -23.32 -21.25
CA ALA A 3 -50.22 -23.06 -21.33
C ALA A 3 -49.87 -21.85 -20.47
N ILE A 4 -48.95 -22.04 -19.53
CA ILE A 4 -48.27 -20.94 -18.85
C ILE A 4 -47.35 -20.34 -19.90
N SER A 5 -47.88 -19.43 -20.73
CA SER A 5 -47.07 -18.56 -21.57
C SER A 5 -46.24 -17.69 -20.63
N GLY A 6 -45.05 -18.20 -20.29
CA GLY A 6 -44.07 -17.45 -19.51
C GLY A 6 -43.84 -16.12 -20.22
N ALA A 7 -44.01 -15.02 -19.50
CA ALA A 7 -43.71 -13.69 -19.98
C ALA A 7 -42.23 -13.65 -20.37
N GLN A 8 -41.94 -13.86 -21.65
CA GLN A 8 -40.58 -13.81 -22.16
C GLN A 8 -40.15 -12.35 -22.12
N LEU A 9 -39.27 -12.03 -21.18
CA LEU A 9 -38.50 -10.80 -21.20
C LEU A 9 -37.85 -10.68 -22.58
N SER A 10 -38.05 -9.54 -23.25
CA SER A 10 -37.37 -9.28 -24.50
C SER A 10 -35.85 -9.41 -24.29
N PRO A 11 -35.08 -9.97 -25.25
CA PRO A 11 -33.62 -10.08 -25.15
C PRO A 11 -32.93 -8.75 -24.82
N TRP A 12 -33.55 -7.63 -25.21
CA TRP A 12 -33.04 -6.30 -24.90
C TRP A 12 -33.24 -5.92 -23.43
N GLN A 13 -34.35 -6.35 -22.82
CA GLN A 13 -34.63 -6.13 -21.40
C GLN A 13 -33.69 -6.96 -20.52
N THR A 14 -33.38 -8.21 -20.89
CA THR A 14 -32.44 -9.04 -20.13
C THR A 14 -31.02 -8.46 -20.14
N VAL A 15 -30.56 -7.95 -21.29
CA VAL A 15 -29.27 -7.25 -21.39
C VAL A 15 -29.26 -5.98 -20.54
N PHE A 16 -30.34 -5.19 -20.56
CA PHE A 16 -30.45 -3.99 -19.73
C PHE A 16 -30.32 -4.32 -18.23
N TRP A 17 -31.08 -5.32 -17.74
CA TRP A 17 -31.00 -5.74 -16.35
C TRP A 17 -29.65 -6.36 -15.97
N ALA A 18 -29.04 -7.13 -16.87
CA ALA A 18 -27.70 -7.69 -16.65
C ALA A 18 -26.65 -6.59 -16.54
N VAL A 19 -26.66 -5.59 -17.42
CA VAL A 19 -25.75 -4.44 -17.36
C VAL A 19 -26.01 -3.63 -16.10
N LEU A 20 -27.27 -3.32 -15.77
CA LEU A 20 -27.61 -2.58 -14.54
C LEU A 20 -27.09 -3.31 -13.29
N LEU A 21 -27.30 -4.62 -13.22
CA LEU A 21 -26.85 -5.46 -12.11
C LEU A 21 -25.32 -5.50 -12.02
N VAL A 22 -24.62 -5.75 -13.13
CA VAL A 22 -23.16 -5.76 -13.17
C VAL A 22 -22.59 -4.40 -12.76
N THR A 23 -23.18 -3.30 -13.25
CA THR A 23 -22.73 -1.94 -12.93
C THR A 23 -22.98 -1.59 -11.47
N ALA A 24 -24.15 -1.95 -10.93
CA ALA A 24 -24.50 -1.74 -9.52
C ALA A 24 -23.62 -2.56 -8.57
N VAL A 25 -23.37 -3.83 -8.89
CA VAL A 25 -22.47 -4.70 -8.13
C VAL A 25 -21.04 -4.15 -8.18
N ALA A 26 -20.56 -3.79 -9.37
CA ALA A 26 -19.22 -3.21 -9.54
C ALA A 26 -19.07 -1.88 -8.78
N ALA A 27 -20.06 -0.99 -8.84
CA ALA A 27 -20.07 0.28 -8.11
C ALA A 27 -20.09 0.08 -6.59
N THR A 28 -20.88 -0.88 -6.10
CA THR A 28 -20.99 -1.23 -4.68
C THR A 28 -19.65 -1.78 -4.17
N VAL A 29 -19.07 -2.74 -4.88
CA VAL A 29 -17.76 -3.33 -4.58
C VAL A 29 -16.66 -2.26 -4.61
N LEU A 30 -16.64 -1.37 -5.60
CA LEU A 30 -15.64 -0.31 -5.70
C LEU A 30 -15.80 0.74 -4.58
N SER A 31 -17.03 1.04 -4.16
CA SER A 31 -17.32 1.97 -3.08
C SER A 31 -16.90 1.40 -1.71
N LEU A 32 -17.17 0.11 -1.47
CA LEU A 32 -16.69 -0.61 -0.29
C LEU A 32 -15.15 -0.64 -0.25
N ARG A 33 -14.49 -0.85 -1.40
CA ARG A 33 -13.01 -0.82 -1.52
C ARG A 33 -12.39 0.53 -1.20
N ARG A 34 -13.04 1.65 -1.55
CA ARG A 34 -12.47 3.00 -1.34
C ARG A 34 -12.55 3.46 0.11
N LYS A 35 -13.48 2.92 0.93
CA LYS A 35 -13.79 3.45 2.27
C LYS A 35 -13.49 2.49 3.43
N GLN A 36 -12.69 1.45 3.22
CA GLN A 36 -12.33 0.42 4.21
C GLN A 36 -11.49 0.95 5.42
N GLY A 37 -11.28 2.26 5.53
CA GLY A 37 -10.68 2.94 6.69
C GLY A 37 -11.50 4.12 7.22
N GLN A 38 -12.76 4.28 6.77
CA GLN A 38 -13.68 5.33 7.23
C GLN A 38 -14.81 4.71 8.06
N GLU A 39 -15.39 5.51 8.96
CA GLU A 39 -16.26 5.08 10.06
C GLU A 39 -17.31 3.99 9.73
N PRO A 40 -17.67 3.12 10.70
CA PRO A 40 -18.59 2.00 10.51
C PRO A 40 -19.91 2.36 9.81
N ASP A 41 -20.40 3.58 10.04
CA ASP A 41 -21.65 4.08 9.45
C ASP A 41 -21.55 4.23 7.93
N ALA A 42 -20.40 4.64 7.40
CA ALA A 42 -20.21 4.76 5.95
C ALA A 42 -20.23 3.38 5.26
N PHE A 43 -19.74 2.34 5.93
CA PHE A 43 -19.84 0.97 5.43
C PHE A 43 -21.29 0.51 5.39
N PHE A 44 -22.04 0.75 6.48
CA PHE A 44 -23.47 0.40 6.56
C PHE A 44 -24.29 1.07 5.46
N TRP A 45 -24.18 2.40 5.30
CA TRP A 45 -24.96 3.13 4.30
C TRP A 45 -24.68 2.67 2.86
N ASN A 46 -23.43 2.31 2.54
CA ASN A 46 -23.08 1.79 1.22
C ASN A 46 -23.54 0.35 1.00
N ALA A 47 -23.44 -0.51 2.01
CA ALA A 47 -23.96 -1.87 1.95
C ALA A 47 -25.49 -1.86 1.77
N PHE A 48 -26.18 -0.99 2.51
CA PHE A 48 -27.61 -0.78 2.39
C PHE A 48 -28.00 -0.25 1.00
N ALA A 49 -27.34 0.79 0.50
CA ALA A 49 -27.60 1.33 -0.83
C ALA A 49 -27.37 0.30 -1.94
N GLY A 50 -26.29 -0.50 -1.83
CA GLY A 50 -26.01 -1.59 -2.75
C GLY A 50 -27.10 -2.67 -2.72
N LEU A 51 -27.53 -3.09 -1.52
CA LEU A 51 -28.60 -4.07 -1.33
C LEU A 51 -29.91 -3.60 -1.96
N VAL A 52 -30.28 -2.33 -1.75
CA VAL A 52 -31.50 -1.72 -2.30
C VAL A 52 -31.52 -1.71 -3.83
N VAL A 53 -30.36 -1.69 -4.49
CA VAL A 53 -30.29 -1.77 -5.97
C VAL A 53 -30.19 -3.22 -6.46
N ILE A 54 -29.42 -4.07 -5.78
CA ILE A 54 -29.19 -5.47 -6.17
C ILE A 54 -30.45 -6.31 -6.00
N VAL A 55 -31.19 -6.12 -4.90
CA VAL A 55 -32.37 -6.92 -4.57
C VAL A 55 -33.47 -6.78 -5.63
N PRO A 56 -33.92 -5.57 -6.04
CA PRO A 56 -34.90 -5.43 -7.11
C PRO A 56 -34.38 -5.90 -8.47
N ALA A 57 -33.10 -5.67 -8.78
CA ALA A 57 -32.49 -6.11 -10.04
C ALA A 57 -32.43 -7.63 -10.18
N LEU A 58 -32.44 -8.37 -9.06
CA LEU A 58 -32.57 -9.83 -9.05
C LEU A 58 -34.04 -10.28 -8.99
N LEU A 59 -34.87 -9.62 -8.17
CA LEU A 59 -36.27 -10.02 -7.95
C LEU A 59 -37.13 -9.83 -9.20
N VAL A 60 -37.00 -8.70 -9.90
CA VAL A 60 -37.85 -8.38 -11.05
C VAL A 60 -37.68 -9.41 -12.19
N PRO A 61 -36.44 -9.75 -12.63
CA PRO A 61 -36.27 -10.78 -13.66
C PRO A 61 -36.59 -12.20 -13.17
N ALA A 62 -36.34 -12.50 -11.90
CA ALA A 62 -36.62 -13.82 -11.31
C ALA A 62 -38.13 -14.13 -11.23
N LEU A 63 -38.95 -13.11 -10.97
CA LEU A 63 -40.42 -13.22 -10.97
C LEU A 63 -40.99 -13.49 -12.37
N LEU A 64 -40.29 -13.06 -13.44
CA LEU A 64 -40.71 -13.31 -14.82
C LEU A 64 -40.15 -14.63 -15.37
N SER A 65 -38.95 -15.03 -14.98
CA SER A 65 -38.34 -16.30 -15.37
C SER A 65 -37.37 -16.81 -14.29
N PRO A 66 -37.64 -17.98 -13.66
CA PRO A 66 -36.76 -18.56 -12.65
C PRO A 66 -35.32 -18.82 -13.16
N ALA A 67 -35.19 -19.18 -14.44
CA ALA A 67 -33.90 -19.46 -15.07
C ALA A 67 -33.03 -18.20 -15.22
N VAL A 68 -33.64 -17.04 -15.52
CA VAL A 68 -32.94 -15.76 -15.65
C VAL A 68 -32.42 -15.28 -14.30
N GLY A 69 -33.21 -15.45 -13.23
CA GLY A 69 -32.78 -15.15 -11.87
C GLY A 69 -31.54 -15.92 -11.44
N LEU A 70 -31.46 -17.22 -11.76
CA LEU A 70 -30.30 -18.05 -11.46
C LEU A 70 -29.03 -17.59 -12.21
N VAL A 71 -29.15 -17.24 -13.49
CA VAL A 71 -28.01 -16.73 -14.27
C VAL A 71 -27.48 -15.41 -13.70
N LEU A 72 -28.37 -14.48 -13.35
CA LEU A 72 -27.99 -13.20 -12.74
C LEU A 72 -27.39 -13.38 -11.35
N PHE A 73 -27.91 -14.33 -10.55
CA PHE A 73 -27.36 -14.67 -9.25
C PHE A 73 -25.95 -15.26 -9.38
N CYS A 74 -25.73 -16.21 -10.29
CA CYS A 74 -24.41 -16.78 -10.55
C CYS A 74 -23.42 -15.71 -11.03
N LEU A 75 -23.86 -14.77 -11.87
CA LEU A 75 -23.03 -13.66 -12.34
C LEU A 75 -22.65 -12.69 -11.20
N ALA A 76 -23.60 -12.36 -10.33
CA ALA A 76 -23.35 -11.55 -9.13
C ALA A 76 -22.37 -12.26 -8.18
N ALA A 77 -22.60 -13.55 -7.93
CA ALA A 77 -21.75 -14.37 -7.07
C ALA A 77 -20.33 -14.50 -7.63
N ALA A 78 -20.18 -14.73 -8.94
CA ALA A 78 -18.88 -14.77 -9.60
C ALA A 78 -18.14 -13.43 -9.52
N THR A 79 -18.86 -12.31 -9.68
CA THR A 79 -18.29 -10.96 -9.56
C THR A 79 -17.85 -10.67 -8.12
N ALA A 80 -18.64 -11.07 -7.13
CA ALA A 80 -18.31 -10.93 -5.71
C ALA A 80 -17.11 -11.81 -5.33
N LEU A 81 -17.05 -13.05 -5.80
CA LEU A 81 -15.91 -13.94 -5.60
C LEU A 81 -14.64 -13.39 -6.25
N ALA A 82 -14.70 -12.99 -7.52
CA ALA A 82 -13.57 -12.35 -8.20
C ALA A 82 -13.09 -11.11 -7.45
N ALA A 83 -14.00 -10.34 -6.86
CA ALA A 83 -13.68 -9.18 -6.05
C ALA A 83 -12.87 -9.55 -4.80
N LEU A 84 -13.29 -10.58 -4.06
CA LEU A 84 -12.61 -11.07 -2.85
C LEU A 84 -11.25 -11.72 -3.18
N PHE A 85 -11.15 -12.49 -4.26
CA PHE A 85 -9.89 -13.09 -4.70
C PHE A 85 -8.88 -12.05 -5.19
N GLY A 86 -9.35 -10.95 -5.79
CA GLY A 86 -8.51 -9.81 -6.16
C GLY A 86 -7.84 -9.12 -4.97
N GLU A 87 -8.39 -9.24 -3.75
CA GLU A 87 -7.81 -8.62 -2.54
C GLU A 87 -6.45 -9.20 -2.18
N ARG A 88 -6.24 -10.50 -2.41
CA ARG A 88 -4.95 -11.15 -2.11
C ARG A 88 -3.85 -10.58 -2.99
N LYS A 89 -4.11 -10.45 -4.29
CA LYS A 89 -3.13 -9.97 -5.27
C LYS A 89 -2.89 -8.46 -5.16
N VAL A 90 -3.95 -7.67 -4.96
CA VAL A 90 -3.84 -6.22 -4.77
C VAL A 90 -3.21 -5.88 -3.41
N GLY A 91 -3.48 -6.67 -2.37
CA GLY A 91 -2.86 -6.53 -1.06
C GLY A 91 -1.35 -6.77 -1.10
N GLU A 92 -0.88 -7.76 -1.87
CA GLU A 92 0.54 -8.01 -2.07
C GLU A 92 1.24 -6.85 -2.79
N LEU A 93 0.65 -6.33 -3.87
CA LEU A 93 1.17 -5.15 -4.56
C LEU A 93 1.24 -3.92 -3.65
N ARG A 94 0.20 -3.70 -2.83
CA ARG A 94 0.18 -2.59 -1.87
C ARG A 94 1.26 -2.75 -0.79
N ARG A 95 1.46 -3.98 -0.28
CA ARG A 95 2.53 -4.28 0.68
C ARG A 95 3.91 -4.07 0.07
N GLN A 96 4.12 -4.49 -1.18
CA GLN A 96 5.38 -4.23 -1.90
C GLN A 96 5.60 -2.73 -2.06
N GLN A 97 4.58 -1.97 -2.48
CA GLN A 97 4.67 -0.52 -2.60
C GLN A 97 4.96 0.16 -1.25
N SER A 98 4.32 -0.27 -0.16
CA SER A 98 4.59 0.30 1.16
C SER A 98 6.01 -0.01 1.66
N MET A 99 6.51 -1.22 1.39
CA MET A 99 7.91 -1.58 1.70
C MET A 99 8.90 -0.73 0.90
N LEU A 100 8.69 -0.56 -0.41
CA LEU A 100 9.55 0.29 -1.24
C LEU A 100 9.50 1.76 -0.79
N ALA A 101 8.31 2.27 -0.45
CA ALA A 101 8.14 3.62 0.08
C ALA A 101 8.90 3.82 1.41
N SER A 102 8.82 2.85 2.32
CA SER A 102 9.58 2.89 3.58
C SER A 102 11.09 2.83 3.36
N ALA A 103 11.56 2.01 2.41
CA ALA A 103 12.97 1.94 2.03
C ALA A 103 13.45 3.27 1.43
N ALA A 104 12.65 3.91 0.58
CA ALA A 104 12.97 5.21 0.00
C ALA A 104 13.05 6.31 1.07
N ALA A 105 12.11 6.33 2.03
CA ALA A 105 12.14 7.26 3.14
C ALA A 105 13.40 7.08 4.01
N ARG A 106 13.76 5.81 4.30
CA ARG A 106 14.98 5.49 5.06
C ARG A 106 16.25 5.89 4.29
N HIS A 107 16.30 5.62 2.99
CA HIS A 107 17.41 6.03 2.13
C HIS A 107 17.63 7.55 2.18
N HIS A 108 16.57 8.34 2.01
CA HIS A 108 16.66 9.80 2.09
C HIS A 108 17.10 10.29 3.47
N ALA A 109 16.64 9.64 4.56
CA ALA A 109 17.06 9.99 5.91
C ALA A 109 18.56 9.75 6.13
N ILE A 110 19.09 8.62 5.65
CA ILE A 110 20.52 8.30 5.71
C ILE A 110 21.33 9.32 4.89
N LEU A 111 20.93 9.61 3.65
CA LEU A 111 21.63 10.59 2.81
C LEU A 111 21.64 11.97 3.45
N LYS A 112 20.52 12.41 4.05
CA LYS A 112 20.45 13.67 4.77
C LYS A 112 21.40 13.72 5.97
N ARG A 113 21.55 12.61 6.70
CA ARG A 113 22.50 12.51 7.82
C ARG A 113 23.95 12.56 7.32
N TRP A 114 24.28 11.82 6.27
CA TRP A 114 25.62 11.85 5.67
C TRP A 114 25.98 13.24 5.12
N GLN A 115 25.03 13.91 4.47
CA GLN A 115 25.19 15.29 3.96
C GLN A 115 25.62 16.28 5.04
N LEU A 116 25.27 16.06 6.32
CA LEU A 116 25.74 16.93 7.40
C LEU A 116 27.26 16.83 7.58
N TYR A 117 27.86 15.66 7.41
CA TYR A 117 29.32 15.52 7.50
C TYR A 117 30.03 16.14 6.29
N GLU A 118 29.39 16.15 5.12
CA GLU A 118 29.96 16.73 3.89
C GLU A 118 29.72 18.22 3.70
N LEU A 119 28.63 18.78 4.22
CA LEU A 119 28.24 20.16 3.96
C LEU A 119 28.49 21.10 5.14
N ASP A 120 28.69 20.57 6.35
CA ASP A 120 28.99 21.36 7.54
C ASP A 120 30.51 21.43 7.78
N PRO A 121 31.15 22.61 7.62
CA PRO A 121 32.58 22.77 7.84
C PRO A 121 33.04 22.39 9.26
N ALA A 122 32.19 22.58 10.28
CA ALA A 122 32.54 22.20 11.65
C ALA A 122 32.67 20.67 11.78
N ARG A 123 31.71 19.93 11.20
CA ARG A 123 31.74 18.47 11.20
C ARG A 123 32.88 17.88 10.36
N GLN A 124 33.27 18.54 9.27
CA GLN A 124 34.45 18.11 8.50
C GLN A 124 35.75 18.24 9.30
N ILE A 125 35.87 19.30 10.11
CA ILE A 125 37.04 19.52 10.98
C ILE A 125 37.05 18.50 12.14
N ASP A 126 35.89 18.27 12.75
CA ASP A 126 35.76 17.33 13.88
C ASP A 126 35.89 15.86 13.44
N TYR A 127 35.42 15.53 12.23
CA TYR A 127 35.31 14.16 11.71
C TYR A 127 35.88 14.01 10.29
N PRO A 128 37.17 14.31 10.05
CA PRO A 128 37.74 14.26 8.70
C PRO A 128 37.72 12.84 8.08
N ALA A 129 37.73 11.80 8.92
CA ALA A 129 37.65 10.41 8.48
C ALA A 129 36.33 10.08 7.75
N MET A 130 35.24 10.82 8.01
CA MET A 130 33.95 10.63 7.35
C MET A 130 33.94 11.05 5.88
N SER A 131 34.85 11.94 5.48
CA SER A 131 34.97 12.43 4.10
C SER A 131 36.20 11.88 3.37
N ASP A 132 37.06 11.11 4.05
CA ASP A 132 38.25 10.50 3.44
C ASP A 132 37.90 9.17 2.72
N PRO A 133 37.97 9.10 1.37
CA PRO A 133 37.71 7.87 0.64
C PRO A 133 38.79 6.80 0.83
N ARG A 134 39.95 7.12 1.43
CA ARG A 134 41.00 6.15 1.77
C ARG A 134 40.67 5.38 3.04
N ALA A 135 39.80 5.91 3.90
CA ALA A 135 39.33 5.21 5.08
C ALA A 135 38.46 4.01 4.65
N PRO A 136 38.76 2.79 5.12
CA PRO A 136 38.09 1.58 4.63
C PRO A 136 36.58 1.61 4.90
N ARG A 137 36.15 2.10 6.08
CA ARG A 137 34.73 2.21 6.45
C ARG A 137 33.98 3.24 5.60
N THR A 138 34.61 4.36 5.29
CA THR A 138 34.05 5.40 4.42
C THR A 138 33.96 4.93 2.96
N ALA A 139 34.94 4.16 2.49
CA ALA A 139 34.87 3.50 1.19
C ALA A 139 33.73 2.46 1.13
N GLU A 140 33.49 1.70 2.20
CA GLU A 140 32.35 0.79 2.34
C GLU A 140 31.01 1.54 2.29
N LEU A 141 30.91 2.69 2.97
CA LEU A 141 29.74 3.57 2.91
C LEU A 141 29.45 4.01 1.47
N PHE A 142 30.45 4.51 0.74
CA PHE A 142 30.27 4.92 -0.67
C PHE A 142 29.87 3.75 -1.58
N ARG A 143 30.41 2.55 -1.35
CA ARG A 143 30.01 1.34 -2.07
C ARG A 143 28.56 0.98 -1.78
N ALA A 144 28.14 1.04 -0.52
CA ALA A 144 26.76 0.77 -0.13
C ALA A 144 25.77 1.81 -0.70
N MET A 145 26.16 3.08 -0.78
CA MET A 145 25.36 4.13 -1.45
C MET A 145 25.15 3.81 -2.93
N ARG A 146 26.22 3.45 -3.65
CA ARG A 146 26.12 3.05 -5.06
C ARG A 146 25.26 1.81 -5.25
N GLN A 147 25.37 0.83 -4.35
CA GLN A 147 24.55 -0.38 -4.39
C GLN A 147 23.06 -0.09 -4.13
N ALA A 148 22.74 0.80 -3.19
CA ALA A 148 21.36 1.21 -2.94
C ALA A 148 20.75 1.94 -4.15
N GLU A 149 21.50 2.82 -4.80
CA GLU A 149 21.04 3.48 -6.03
C GLU A 149 20.93 2.52 -7.22
N SER A 150 21.87 1.58 -7.39
CA SER A 150 21.77 0.60 -8.48
C SER A 150 20.55 -0.30 -8.33
N SER A 151 20.27 -0.83 -7.13
CA SER A 151 19.06 -1.63 -6.86
C SER A 151 17.77 -0.82 -7.02
N ARG A 152 17.80 0.49 -6.74
CA ARG A 152 16.66 1.39 -7.00
C ARG A 152 16.37 1.53 -8.49
N LEU A 153 17.41 1.72 -9.32
CA LEU A 153 17.28 1.91 -10.77
C LEU A 153 16.90 0.62 -11.50
N MET A 154 17.48 -0.52 -11.08
CA MET A 154 17.20 -1.82 -11.67
C MET A 154 15.84 -2.40 -11.23
N ALA A 155 15.25 -1.87 -10.15
CA ALA A 155 14.01 -2.35 -9.56
C ALA A 155 14.03 -3.88 -9.32
N ASP A 156 15.19 -4.41 -8.93
CA ASP A 156 15.50 -5.84 -8.79
C ASP A 156 14.88 -6.50 -7.54
N GLY A 157 14.11 -5.75 -6.75
CA GLY A 157 13.55 -6.17 -5.47
C GLY A 157 14.54 -6.17 -4.31
N GLY A 158 15.83 -5.98 -4.57
CA GLY A 158 16.91 -5.92 -3.57
C GLY A 158 17.03 -4.56 -2.89
N TYR A 159 16.32 -3.54 -3.36
CA TYR A 159 16.42 -2.17 -2.85
C TYR A 159 16.27 -2.04 -1.32
N PRO A 160 15.26 -2.66 -0.65
CA PRO A 160 15.15 -2.57 0.80
C PRO A 160 16.37 -3.15 1.55
N ALA A 161 16.92 -4.27 1.07
CA ALA A 161 18.10 -4.88 1.67
C ALA A 161 19.36 -4.02 1.44
N ALA A 162 19.49 -3.41 0.26
CA ALA A 162 20.59 -2.50 -0.04
C ALA A 162 20.54 -1.23 0.83
N VAL A 163 19.35 -0.70 1.14
CA VAL A 163 19.16 0.42 2.06
C VAL A 163 19.54 0.04 3.49
N GLU A 164 19.25 -1.18 3.94
CA GLU A 164 19.66 -1.65 5.26
C GLU A 164 21.19 -1.80 5.35
N GLN A 165 21.82 -2.34 4.31
CA GLN A 165 23.28 -2.42 4.23
C GLN A 165 23.93 -1.04 4.24
N LEU A 166 23.32 -0.06 3.56
CA LEU A 166 23.74 1.33 3.58
C LEU A 166 23.60 1.95 4.99
N ALA A 167 22.51 1.67 5.70
CA ALA A 167 22.33 2.15 7.07
C ALA A 167 23.46 1.63 7.98
N LYS A 168 23.75 0.33 7.90
CA LYS A 168 24.83 -0.31 8.66
C LYS A 168 26.19 0.28 8.31
N ALA A 169 26.47 0.51 7.03
CA ALA A 169 27.74 1.10 6.60
C ALA A 169 27.93 2.53 7.11
N LEU A 170 26.83 3.31 7.24
CA LEU A 170 26.90 4.64 7.84
C LEU A 170 27.20 4.56 9.34
N GLU A 171 26.52 3.68 10.07
CA GLU A 171 26.77 3.47 11.51
C GLU A 171 28.22 3.02 11.76
N ASP A 172 28.71 2.02 11.02
CA ASP A 172 30.08 1.53 11.13
C ASP A 172 31.12 2.64 10.82
N ALA A 173 30.81 3.54 9.88
CA ALA A 173 31.67 4.68 9.55
C ALA A 173 31.63 5.76 10.64
N GLU A 174 30.47 6.02 11.24
CA GLU A 174 30.34 6.97 12.36
C GLU A 174 31.03 6.46 13.61
N ASP A 175 30.92 5.17 13.91
CA ASP A 175 31.63 4.52 15.02
C ASP A 175 33.14 4.60 14.84
N ALA A 176 33.64 4.30 13.63
CA ALA A 176 35.05 4.38 13.32
C ALA A 176 35.60 5.82 13.34
N ALA A 177 34.76 6.81 13.02
CA ALA A 177 35.10 8.24 13.09
C ALA A 177 34.89 8.84 14.50
N GLY A 178 34.30 8.10 15.44
CA GLY A 178 33.95 8.60 16.78
C GLY A 178 32.74 9.55 16.83
N ALA A 179 31.95 9.62 15.77
CA ALA A 179 30.79 10.52 15.63
C ALA A 179 29.48 9.95 16.24
N ALA A 180 29.43 8.65 16.55
CA ALA A 180 28.22 7.96 17.00
C ALA A 180 27.61 8.51 18.29
N ALA A 181 28.44 9.05 19.21
CA ALA A 181 27.99 9.60 20.48
C ALA A 181 27.16 10.89 20.37
N GLN A 182 27.18 11.57 19.21
CA GLN A 182 26.48 12.85 19.01
C GLN A 182 25.19 12.73 18.18
N SER A 183 24.81 11.53 17.76
CA SER A 183 23.52 11.33 17.09
C SER A 183 22.44 11.21 18.16
N PRO A 184 21.52 12.19 18.27
CA PRO A 184 20.53 12.22 19.33
C PRO A 184 19.48 11.14 19.08
N GLY A 185 19.78 9.91 19.47
CA GLY A 185 18.76 8.96 19.85
C GLY A 185 18.12 9.48 21.12
N VAL A 186 16.91 10.05 21.00
CA VAL A 186 15.83 10.05 21.99
C VAL A 186 16.30 9.68 23.40
N THR A 187 17.07 10.56 24.03
CA THR A 187 17.48 10.40 25.43
C THR A 187 16.70 11.44 26.22
N LEU A 188 15.53 11.01 26.66
CA LEU A 188 14.83 11.44 27.88
C LEU A 188 15.47 12.65 28.59
N LEU A 189 15.16 13.86 28.14
CA LEU A 189 15.58 15.08 28.83
C LEU A 189 14.36 15.96 29.14
N HIS A 190 13.47 15.46 29.99
CA HIS A 190 12.74 16.30 30.94
C HIS A 190 12.12 15.45 32.06
N ALA A 191 12.95 15.01 33.02
CA ALA A 191 12.44 14.69 34.36
C ALA A 191 12.37 16.02 35.15
N PRO A 192 11.20 16.46 35.62
CA PRO A 192 11.10 17.66 36.45
C PRO A 192 11.77 17.41 37.81
N LYS A 193 12.64 18.33 38.22
CA LYS A 193 13.27 18.37 39.56
C LYS A 193 12.17 18.44 40.63
N PRO A 194 12.21 17.61 41.69
CA PRO A 194 11.22 17.69 42.76
C PRO A 194 11.36 19.01 43.54
N PRO A 195 10.25 19.63 43.98
CA PRO A 195 10.28 20.81 44.80
C PRO A 195 10.80 20.47 46.21
N GLU A 196 11.62 21.37 46.75
CA GLU A 196 12.11 21.37 48.14
C GLU A 196 11.00 21.81 49.10
#